data_AF-A0A0L6UC10-F1
#
_entry.id   AF-A0A0L6UC10-F1
#
_cell.length_a   1.000
_cell.length_b   1.000
_cell.length_c   1.000
_cell.angle_alpha   90.00
_cell.angle_beta   90.00
_cell.angle_gamma   90.00
#
_symmetry.space_group_name_H-M   'P 1'
#
loop_
_entity.id
_entity.type
_entity.pdbx_description
1 polymer ?
#
loop_
_entity_poly.entity_id
_entity_poly.type
_entity_poly.pdbx_seq_one_letter_code
_entity_poly.pdbx_strand_id
1 'polypeptide(L)'
;MAVQWHYPLMSNYPLESDTNNIAAYLYFFKVLHSRKEKVPDILDINDITTFTFFKSKSITHNHMSKWGLSDGMTAQLRENVPKYVQQINKS
;
A
#
# COMPACT_ATOMS: atom_id res chain seq x y z
N MET A 1 -29.06 4.15 -10.49
CA MET A 1 -28.48 5.19 -9.62
C MET A 1 -27.00 4.87 -9.48
N ALA A 2 -26.14 5.58 -10.22
CA ALA A 2 -24.69 5.38 -10.13
C ALA A 2 -24.13 6.39 -9.12
N VAL A 3 -23.44 5.90 -8.09
CA VAL A 3 -22.81 6.75 -7.09
C VAL A 3 -21.53 7.31 -7.72
N GLN A 4 -21.60 8.57 -8.15
CA GLN A 4 -20.44 9.30 -8.64
C GLN A 4 -19.63 9.75 -7.43
N TRP A 5 -18.57 9.02 -7.11
CA TRP A 5 -17.64 9.41 -6.05
C TRP A 5 -16.82 10.61 -6.50
N HIS A 6 -17.08 11.76 -5.89
CA HIS A 6 -16.26 12.95 -6.03
C HIS A 6 -15.02 12.74 -5.15
N TYR A 7 -13.87 12.44 -5.76
CA TYR A 7 -12.60 12.51 -5.05
C TYR A 7 -12.36 13.98 -4.66
N PRO A 8 -12.26 14.33 -3.36
CA PRO A 8 -11.91 15.70 -2.99
C PRO A 8 -10.51 16.02 -3.54
N LEU A 9 -10.43 17.17 -4.20
CA LEU A 9 -9.20 17.71 -4.77
C LEU A 9 -8.09 17.77 -3.73
N MET A 10 -6.91 17.30 -4.14
CA MET A 10 -5.63 17.39 -3.43
C MET A 10 -5.40 18.78 -2.83
N SER A 11 -5.63 18.97 -1.53
CA SER A 11 -5.12 20.11 -0.77
C SER A 11 -5.25 19.83 0.72
N ASN A 12 -4.11 19.63 1.40
CA ASN A 12 -3.93 19.39 2.84
C ASN A 12 -3.73 17.93 3.30
N TYR A 13 -2.76 17.22 2.73
CA TYR A 13 -2.00 16.27 3.56
C TYR A 13 -0.80 17.00 4.14
N PRO A 14 -0.64 17.07 5.48
CA PRO A 14 0.57 17.60 6.10
C PRO A 14 1.77 16.82 5.58
N LEU A 15 2.71 17.55 4.98
CA LEU A 15 3.91 17.02 4.34
C LEU A 15 5.00 16.73 5.38
N GLU A 16 4.68 16.11 6.51
CA GLU A 16 5.69 15.79 7.54
C GLU A 16 5.41 14.42 8.21
N SER A 17 6.25 13.45 7.87
CA SER A 17 6.63 12.27 8.66
C SER A 17 5.55 11.26 9.09
N ASP A 18 4.88 10.63 8.13
CA ASP A 18 4.57 9.21 8.29
C ASP A 18 5.42 8.40 7.32
N THR A 19 6.69 8.23 7.69
CA THR A 19 7.62 7.28 7.05
C THR A 19 7.13 5.84 7.08
N ASN A 20 5.96 5.56 7.67
CA ASN A 20 5.26 4.28 7.69
C ASN A 20 3.92 4.29 6.92
N ASN A 21 3.54 5.38 6.26
CA ASN A 21 2.23 5.55 5.62
C ASN A 21 2.00 4.55 4.46
N ILE A 22 0.87 3.83 4.47
CA ILE A 22 0.53 2.89 3.38
C ILE A 22 0.25 3.59 2.05
N ALA A 23 -0.33 4.78 2.03
CA ALA A 23 -0.67 5.50 0.79
C ALA A 23 0.58 5.93 0.03
N ALA A 24 1.60 6.45 0.74
CA ALA A 24 2.88 6.81 0.13
C ALA A 24 3.62 5.56 -0.40
N TYR A 25 3.55 4.45 0.35
CA TYR A 25 4.06 3.17 -0.11
C TYR A 25 3.34 2.65 -1.36
N LEU A 26 2.00 2.72 -1.39
CA LEU A 26 1.20 2.30 -2.53
C LEU A 26 1.44 3.18 -3.76
N TYR A 27 1.72 4.47 -3.57
CA TYR A 27 2.15 5.35 -4.65
C TYR A 27 3.49 4.88 -5.26
N PHE A 28 4.50 4.60 -4.42
CA PHE A 28 5.76 4.00 -4.87
C PHE A 28 5.54 2.65 -5.58
N PHE A 29 4.65 1.83 -5.03
CA PHE A 29 4.28 0.54 -5.59
C PHE A 29 3.57 0.64 -6.96
N LYS A 30 2.75 1.68 -7.16
CA LYS A 30 2.08 2.00 -8.43
C LYS A 30 3.09 2.44 -9.50
N VAL A 31 4.09 3.24 -9.14
CA VAL A 31 5.19 3.63 -10.05
C VAL A 31 5.88 2.39 -10.65
N LEU A 32 5.92 1.29 -9.91
CA LEU A 32 6.49 0.02 -10.36
C LEU A 32 5.49 -0.93 -11.03
N HIS A 33 4.17 -0.67 -11.01
CA HIS A 33 3.18 -1.63 -11.52
C HIS A 33 1.85 -1.02 -12.00
N SER A 34 1.56 -1.16 -13.29
CA SER A 34 0.43 -0.55 -14.02
C SER A 34 -0.93 -1.28 -13.93
N ARG A 35 -1.09 -2.30 -13.05
CA ARG A 35 -2.31 -3.17 -13.03
C ARG A 35 -2.98 -3.34 -11.65
N LYS A 36 -3.24 -2.27 -10.89
CA LYS A 36 -3.60 -2.37 -9.46
C LYS A 36 -4.67 -1.40 -8.95
N GLU A 37 -5.85 -1.40 -9.57
CA GLU A 37 -6.98 -0.62 -9.02
C GLU A 37 -7.52 -1.22 -7.71
N LYS A 38 -7.37 -2.53 -7.46
CA LYS A 38 -8.01 -3.22 -6.31
C LYS A 38 -7.16 -3.33 -5.03
N VAL A 39 -5.86 -3.07 -5.09
CA VAL A 39 -4.98 -3.25 -3.93
C VAL A 39 -5.27 -2.26 -2.80
N PRO A 40 -5.50 -0.95 -3.06
CA PRO A 40 -5.86 0.00 -2.02
C PRO A 40 -7.13 -0.40 -1.26
N ASP A 41 -8.17 -0.81 -1.98
CA ASP A 41 -9.45 -1.22 -1.39
C ASP A 41 -9.29 -2.45 -0.47
N ILE A 42 -8.50 -3.43 -0.89
CA ILE A 42 -8.21 -4.62 -0.08
C ILE A 42 -7.51 -4.23 1.23
N LEU A 43 -6.57 -3.29 1.19
CA LEU A 43 -5.82 -2.88 2.37
C LEU A 43 -6.68 -2.04 3.32
N ASP A 44 -7.55 -1.19 2.79
CA ASP A 44 -8.52 -0.39 3.55
C ASP A 44 -9.52 -1.29 4.31
N ILE A 45 -10.11 -2.28 3.63
CA ILE A 45 -11.05 -3.24 4.24
C ILE A 45 -10.41 -4.04 5.39
N ASN A 46 -9.09 -4.24 5.35
CA ASN A 46 -8.34 -5.00 6.36
C ASN A 46 -7.62 -4.09 7.38
N ASP A 47 -7.93 -2.79 7.42
CA ASP A 47 -7.33 -1.79 8.32
C ASP A 47 -5.79 -1.77 8.28
N ILE A 48 -5.23 -1.97 7.08
CA ILE A 48 -3.78 -1.95 6.86
C ILE A 48 -3.35 -0.54 6.51
N THR A 49 -2.99 0.23 7.53
CA THR A 49 -2.59 1.64 7.41
C THR A 49 -1.09 1.86 7.29
N THR A 50 -0.26 0.83 7.51
CA THR A 50 1.20 0.93 7.46
C THR A 50 1.86 -0.15 6.59
N PHE A 51 2.91 0.20 5.84
CA PHE A 51 3.59 -0.80 4.98
C PHE A 51 4.48 -1.77 5.75
N THR A 52 4.83 -1.45 7.00
CA THR A 52 5.64 -2.32 7.87
C THR A 52 4.93 -3.65 8.15
N PHE A 53 3.60 -3.70 8.01
CA PHE A 53 2.82 -4.93 8.02
C PHE A 53 3.37 -5.99 7.06
N PHE A 54 3.82 -5.60 5.87
CA PHE A 54 4.35 -6.54 4.88
C PHE A 54 5.72 -7.12 5.25
N LYS A 55 6.42 -6.51 6.22
CA LYS A 55 7.67 -7.04 6.80
C LYS A 55 7.41 -7.96 8.00
N SER A 56 6.22 -7.89 8.58
CA SER A 56 5.89 -8.65 9.79
C SER A 56 5.89 -10.15 9.53
N LYS A 57 6.56 -10.91 10.41
CA LYS A 57 6.54 -12.38 10.39
C LYS A 57 5.17 -12.96 10.78
N SER A 58 4.37 -12.19 11.53
CA SER A 58 3.03 -12.59 11.96
C SER A 58 2.03 -12.60 10.81
N ILE A 59 2.27 -11.79 9.78
CA ILE A 59 1.45 -11.78 8.57
C ILE A 59 2.06 -12.75 7.57
N THR A 60 1.46 -13.95 7.50
CA THR A 60 1.85 -14.97 6.53
C THR A 60 1.25 -14.71 5.15
N HIS A 61 1.79 -15.38 4.13
CA HIS A 61 1.21 -15.38 2.79
C HIS A 61 -0.27 -15.80 2.78
N ASN A 62 -0.64 -16.75 3.64
CA ASN A 62 -2.02 -17.21 3.79
C ASN A 62 -2.97 -16.09 4.29
N HIS A 63 -2.51 -15.23 5.20
CA HIS A 63 -3.32 -14.08 5.64
C HIS A 63 -3.58 -13.12 4.47
N MET A 64 -2.54 -12.79 3.71
CA MET A 64 -2.64 -11.89 2.56
C MET A 64 -3.51 -12.48 1.44
N SER A 65 -3.43 -13.79 1.21
CA SER A 65 -4.31 -14.50 0.29
C SER A 65 -5.78 -14.43 0.71
N LYS A 66 -6.07 -14.58 2.02
CA LYS A 66 -7.44 -14.41 2.56
C LYS A 66 -7.99 -12.98 2.39
N TRP A 67 -7.12 -11.98 2.29
CA TRP A 67 -7.52 -10.61 1.97
C TRP A 67 -7.86 -10.40 0.48
N GLY A 68 -7.58 -11.40 -0.37
CA GLY A 68 -7.78 -11.31 -1.82
C GLY A 68 -6.55 -10.83 -2.58
N LEU A 69 -5.37 -10.78 -1.93
CA LEU A 69 -4.11 -10.50 -2.63
C LEU A 69 -3.61 -11.76 -3.32
N SER A 70 -3.32 -11.66 -4.62
CA SER A 70 -2.66 -12.76 -5.35
C SER A 70 -1.21 -12.91 -4.92
N ASP A 71 -0.63 -14.08 -5.18
CA ASP A 71 0.77 -14.40 -4.85
C ASP A 71 1.73 -13.38 -5.46
N GLY A 72 1.51 -12.98 -6.72
CA GLY A 72 2.30 -11.95 -7.39
C GLY A 72 2.18 -10.57 -6.72
N MET A 73 0.98 -10.17 -6.31
CA MET A 73 0.79 -8.91 -5.57
C MET A 73 1.47 -8.97 -4.20
N THR A 74 1.33 -10.09 -3.50
CA THR A 74 1.94 -10.33 -2.18
C THR A 74 3.46 -10.29 -2.26
N ALA A 75 4.06 -10.99 -3.23
CA ALA A 75 5.51 -10.97 -3.46
C ALA A 75 6.00 -9.54 -3.71
N GLN A 76 5.35 -8.81 -4.62
CA GLN A 76 5.72 -7.43 -4.91
C GLN A 76 5.54 -6.51 -3.68
N LEU A 77 4.47 -6.67 -2.90
CA LEU A 77 4.25 -5.87 -1.68
C LEU A 77 5.33 -6.12 -0.64
N ARG A 78 5.97 -7.28 -0.60
CA ARG A 78 7.07 -7.58 0.32
C ARG A 78 8.42 -7.12 -0.20
N GLU A 79 8.69 -7.39 -1.48
CA GLU A 79 9.96 -7.04 -2.13
C GLU A 79 10.20 -5.54 -2.25
N ASN A 80 9.14 -4.74 -2.32
CA ASN A 80 9.24 -3.29 -2.43
C ASN A 80 9.38 -2.57 -1.09
N VAL A 81 9.11 -3.23 0.05
CA VAL A 81 9.34 -2.65 1.39
C VAL A 81 10.79 -2.17 1.56
N PRO A 82 11.83 -3.00 1.36
CA PRO A 82 13.20 -2.54 1.55
C PRO A 82 13.60 -1.43 0.57
N LYS A 83 13.06 -1.45 -0.66
CA LYS A 83 13.33 -0.39 -1.66
C LYS A 83 12.74 0.95 -1.23
N TYR A 84 11.51 0.92 -0.72
CA TYR A 84 10.85 2.12 -0.20
C TYR A 84 11.55 2.65 1.05
N VAL A 85 11.94 1.77 1.98
CA VAL A 85 12.74 2.15 3.16
C VAL A 85 14.07 2.80 2.74
N GLN A 86 14.75 2.28 1.72
CA GLN A 86 15.95 2.92 1.18
C GLN A 86 15.67 4.27 0.55
N GLN A 87 14.53 4.46 -0.11
CA GLN A 87 14.16 5.73 -0.73
C GLN A 87 13.92 6.81 0.34
N ILE A 88 13.15 6.50 1.37
CA ILE A 88 12.82 7.47 2.43
C ILE A 88 14.03 7.80 3.33
N ASN A 89 14.98 6.87 3.50
CA ASN A 89 16.20 7.11 4.28
C ASN A 89 17.30 7.85 3.50
N LYS A 90 17.15 8.00 2.17
CA LYS A 90 18.08 8.74 1.31
C LYS A 90 17.65 10.18 1.07
N SER A 91 16.44 10.55 1.49
CA SER A 91 15.85 11.87 1.32
C SER A 91 16.03 12.71 2.58
#